data_AF-A0A916E9W5-F1
#
_entry.id   AF-A0A916E9W5-F1
#
_cell.length_a   1.000
_cell.length_b   1.000
_cell.length_c   1.000
_cell.angle_alpha   90.00
_cell.angle_beta   90.00
_cell.angle_gamma   90.00
#
_symmetry.space_group_name_H-M   'P 1'
#
loop_
_entity.id
_entity.type
_entity.pdbx_description
1 polymer ?
#
loop_
_entity_poly.entity_id
_entity_poly.type
_entity_poly.pdbx_seq_one_letter_code
_entity_poly.pdbx_strand_id
1 'polypeptide(L)'
;MSQEKFNNQYSNEKEIDIVGSKSIFDFFKSEFTKLEGSLKIEGFKNLEKFSLKDLKLNSLKINDCSQLNKVYLSELTKLASLTVRNCPRLTTDDCSLIKLTSLKSLTIINCSQFNKIFNLSLFPKLESLTIIECSTLTKFDYSSVRLTNLEISDCFQLNQITGFSKLPKLENLSVRNCPKLTKLDCSSTKTLIELEVSDLEELNCSNTSIDELSLNLCPNITKLTCLNNKKLNKLDLSNCSKLVFLDCTGSKLTSVDLSYCPESIKVEPSDQKRLIITRKIEKFRNILIVGRTGGGKSTLANVLTETSNFKESAYAVSQTKNFKKVDFKWNDKNFRVVDTIGVGDTKLSTENTLFKIAEGILSMPEGMNHVLYVIDGRFTGDEISTFNMIKDSIFKSGILDYVTIVRTKFSNFRNKGECETDMKKMREENELIAEIINSCNGVIHVDNPPINIIEEEDDDDYKDRILVNKNARKKSRKKVLDDLEEKNMDEHFKSENWDVLCNKIVEYIRNNNLQELEIDPDILKLSEEACLIL
;
A
#
# COMPACT_ATOMS: atom_id res chain seq x y z
N MET A 1 9.70 -17.26 -28.67
CA MET A 1 8.46 -16.88 -29.40
C MET A 1 7.92 -15.62 -28.77
N SER A 2 7.54 -14.60 -29.56
CA SER A 2 7.23 -13.28 -29.01
C SER A 2 5.82 -13.21 -28.44
N GLN A 3 5.71 -12.72 -27.20
CA GLN A 3 4.46 -12.32 -26.54
C GLN A 3 3.57 -11.46 -27.45
N GLU A 4 4.19 -10.61 -28.27
CA GLU A 4 3.52 -9.74 -29.23
C GLU A 4 2.74 -10.52 -30.31
N LYS A 5 3.32 -11.60 -30.85
CA LYS A 5 2.61 -12.44 -31.84
C LYS A 5 1.39 -13.13 -31.23
N PHE A 6 1.54 -13.64 -30.01
CA PHE A 6 0.41 -14.21 -29.26
C PHE A 6 -0.72 -13.18 -29.10
N ASN A 7 -0.38 -11.96 -28.69
CA ASN A 7 -1.36 -10.89 -28.50
C ASN A 7 -2.04 -10.48 -29.81
N ASN A 8 -1.26 -10.31 -30.89
CA ASN A 8 -1.81 -9.93 -32.19
C ASN A 8 -2.78 -10.98 -32.74
N GLN A 9 -2.51 -12.26 -32.48
CA GLN A 9 -3.37 -13.34 -32.95
C GLN A 9 -4.64 -13.52 -32.11
N TYR A 10 -4.54 -13.41 -30.78
CA TYR A 10 -5.62 -13.86 -29.89
C TYR A 10 -6.36 -12.74 -29.14
N SER A 11 -5.90 -11.48 -29.20
CA SER A 11 -6.48 -10.37 -28.41
C SER A 11 -7.98 -10.11 -28.62
N ASN A 12 -8.50 -10.44 -29.81
CA ASN A 12 -9.91 -10.23 -30.17
C ASN A 12 -10.75 -11.51 -30.08
N GLU A 13 -10.14 -12.66 -29.80
CA GLU A 13 -10.81 -13.96 -29.79
C GLU A 13 -11.69 -14.13 -28.56
N LYS A 14 -12.84 -14.81 -28.75
CA LYS A 14 -13.74 -15.20 -27.66
C LYS A 14 -13.25 -16.43 -26.91
N GLU A 15 -12.62 -17.35 -27.63
CA GLU A 15 -12.08 -18.58 -27.07
C GLU A 15 -10.66 -18.83 -27.55
N ILE A 16 -9.78 -19.15 -26.61
CA ILE A 16 -8.40 -19.57 -26.90
C ILE A 16 -8.23 -20.99 -26.38
N ASP A 17 -7.77 -21.88 -27.25
CA ASP A 17 -7.39 -23.25 -26.90
C ASP A 17 -6.05 -23.59 -27.56
N ILE A 18 -5.03 -23.83 -26.74
CA ILE A 18 -3.66 -24.10 -27.15
C ILE A 18 -3.16 -25.35 -26.44
N VAL A 19 -2.63 -26.30 -27.21
CA VAL A 19 -2.12 -27.58 -26.72
C VAL A 19 -0.66 -27.75 -27.16
N GLY A 20 0.23 -28.06 -26.23
CA GLY A 20 1.67 -28.19 -26.50
C GLY A 20 2.09 -29.47 -27.24
N SER A 21 1.28 -30.53 -27.20
CA SER A 21 1.50 -31.76 -27.96
C SER A 21 0.89 -31.68 -29.36
N LYS A 22 1.59 -32.23 -30.36
CA LYS A 22 1.14 -32.33 -31.76
C LYS A 22 -0.17 -33.13 -31.88
N SER A 23 -1.31 -32.44 -31.87
CA SER A 23 -2.49 -32.90 -32.59
C SER A 23 -2.27 -32.65 -34.08
N ILE A 24 -2.54 -33.65 -34.92
CA ILE A 24 -2.46 -33.55 -36.39
C ILE A 24 -3.50 -32.55 -36.95
N PHE A 25 -4.45 -32.05 -36.14
CA PHE A 25 -5.58 -31.26 -36.59
C PHE A 25 -5.46 -29.72 -36.42
N ASP A 26 -4.39 -29.18 -35.85
CA ASP A 26 -4.28 -27.73 -35.59
C ASP A 26 -3.25 -27.02 -36.50
N PHE A 27 -3.56 -26.96 -37.79
CA PHE A 27 -2.66 -26.39 -38.81
C PHE A 27 -2.38 -24.88 -38.61
N PHE A 28 -3.32 -24.12 -38.00
CA PHE A 28 -3.19 -22.68 -37.76
C PHE A 28 -2.64 -22.29 -36.37
N LYS A 29 -2.50 -23.22 -35.42
CA LYS A 29 -2.06 -22.95 -34.04
C LYS A 29 -0.67 -23.53 -33.71
N SER A 30 -0.02 -24.16 -34.68
CA SER A 30 1.21 -24.95 -34.49
C SER A 30 2.38 -24.15 -33.91
N GLU A 31 2.45 -22.83 -34.13
CA GLU A 31 3.55 -22.01 -33.60
C GLU A 31 3.49 -21.88 -32.06
N PHE A 32 2.30 -21.75 -31.46
CA PHE A 32 2.14 -21.55 -30.00
C PHE A 32 2.27 -22.81 -29.14
N THR A 33 2.40 -23.97 -29.78
CA THR A 33 2.57 -25.27 -29.09
C THR A 33 3.88 -25.39 -28.30
N LYS A 34 4.86 -24.52 -28.59
CA LYS A 34 6.16 -24.46 -27.91
C LYS A 34 6.29 -23.26 -26.96
N LEU A 35 5.18 -22.73 -26.43
CA LEU A 35 5.24 -21.67 -25.42
C LEU A 35 5.94 -22.21 -24.15
N GLU A 36 7.06 -21.59 -23.81
CA GLU A 36 7.85 -21.86 -22.60
C GLU A 36 8.12 -20.56 -21.84
N GLY A 37 8.37 -20.65 -20.54
CA GLY A 37 8.65 -19.47 -19.71
C GLY A 37 7.37 -18.72 -19.29
N SER A 38 7.30 -17.41 -19.55
CA SER A 38 6.19 -16.58 -19.09
C SER A 38 5.22 -16.22 -20.20
N LEU A 39 3.91 -16.25 -19.91
CA LEU A 39 2.86 -15.72 -20.78
C LEU A 39 2.05 -14.65 -20.04
N LYS A 40 1.76 -13.54 -20.71
CA LYS A 40 0.87 -12.48 -20.24
C LYS A 40 -0.33 -12.36 -21.18
N ILE A 41 -1.53 -12.34 -20.64
CA ILE A 41 -2.77 -12.05 -21.35
C ILE A 41 -3.31 -10.79 -20.73
N GLU A 42 -3.42 -9.73 -21.52
CA GLU A 42 -3.74 -8.40 -20.99
C GLU A 42 -4.68 -7.68 -21.94
N GLY A 43 -5.82 -7.23 -21.41
CA GLY A 43 -6.78 -6.41 -22.14
C GLY A 43 -7.58 -7.17 -23.21
N PHE A 44 -7.69 -8.50 -23.12
CA PHE A 44 -8.45 -9.31 -24.08
C PHE A 44 -9.95 -9.21 -23.73
N LYS A 45 -10.57 -8.09 -24.12
CA LYS A 45 -11.93 -7.71 -23.69
C LYS A 45 -13.02 -8.68 -24.14
N ASN A 46 -12.81 -9.44 -25.21
CA ASN A 46 -13.79 -10.40 -25.74
C ASN A 46 -13.60 -11.82 -25.20
N LEU A 47 -12.49 -12.10 -24.52
CA LEU A 47 -12.13 -13.45 -24.13
C LEU A 47 -13.08 -13.98 -23.06
N GLU A 48 -13.86 -15.00 -23.40
CA GLU A 48 -14.82 -15.65 -22.52
C GLU A 48 -14.22 -16.93 -21.91
N LYS A 49 -13.42 -17.67 -22.70
CA LYS A 49 -12.85 -18.96 -22.30
C LYS A 49 -11.40 -19.13 -22.76
N PHE A 50 -10.60 -19.69 -21.88
CA PHE A 50 -9.17 -19.88 -22.11
C PHE A 50 -8.70 -21.28 -21.68
N SER A 51 -7.99 -21.98 -22.55
CA SER A 51 -7.48 -23.33 -22.31
C SER A 51 -6.03 -23.41 -22.76
N LEU A 52 -5.15 -23.77 -21.82
CA LEU A 52 -3.75 -24.08 -22.09
C LEU A 52 -3.42 -25.46 -21.58
N LYS A 53 -2.93 -26.31 -22.47
CA LYS A 53 -2.60 -27.70 -22.19
C LYS A 53 -1.19 -28.03 -22.64
N ASP A 54 -0.50 -28.87 -21.87
CA ASP A 54 0.84 -29.38 -22.20
C ASP A 54 1.91 -28.31 -22.55
N LEU A 55 1.80 -27.09 -22.02
CA LEU A 55 2.79 -26.03 -22.23
C LEU A 55 3.81 -25.98 -21.08
N LYS A 56 5.06 -25.61 -21.38
CA LYS A 56 6.14 -25.49 -20.38
C LYS A 56 6.22 -24.07 -19.79
N LEU A 57 5.08 -23.53 -19.40
CA LEU A 57 5.02 -22.22 -18.75
C LEU A 57 5.46 -22.31 -17.29
N ASN A 58 6.27 -21.35 -16.84
CA ASN A 58 6.63 -21.14 -15.45
C ASN A 58 5.83 -20.00 -14.78
N SER A 59 5.31 -19.07 -15.58
CA SER A 59 4.53 -17.92 -15.10
C SER A 59 3.40 -17.60 -16.07
N LEU A 60 2.21 -17.35 -15.53
CA LEU A 60 1.05 -16.91 -16.29
C LEU A 60 0.44 -15.69 -15.61
N LYS A 61 0.19 -14.63 -16.39
CA LYS A 61 -0.52 -13.43 -15.94
C LYS A 61 -1.75 -13.23 -16.80
N ILE A 62 -2.91 -13.06 -16.19
CA ILE A 62 -4.18 -12.77 -16.85
C ILE A 62 -4.71 -11.48 -16.26
N ASN A 63 -4.72 -10.42 -17.05
CA ASN A 63 -5.08 -9.08 -16.63
C ASN A 63 -6.19 -8.53 -17.52
N ASP A 64 -7.14 -7.82 -16.93
CA ASP A 64 -8.10 -6.97 -17.65
C ASP A 64 -8.93 -7.74 -18.71
N CYS A 65 -9.29 -8.99 -18.39
CA CYS A 65 -10.13 -9.84 -19.22
C CYS A 65 -11.55 -9.88 -18.62
N SER A 66 -12.34 -8.83 -18.88
CA SER A 66 -13.62 -8.59 -18.20
C SER A 66 -14.72 -9.62 -18.49
N GLN A 67 -14.66 -10.28 -19.66
CA GLN A 67 -15.62 -11.31 -20.08
C GLN A 67 -15.22 -12.74 -19.67
N LEU A 68 -13.98 -12.91 -19.19
CA LEU A 68 -13.41 -14.22 -18.94
C LEU A 68 -14.14 -14.90 -17.78
N ASN A 69 -14.78 -16.02 -18.09
CA ASN A 69 -15.55 -16.80 -17.13
C ASN A 69 -15.01 -18.22 -16.89
N LYS A 70 -14.19 -18.77 -17.81
CA LYS A 70 -13.61 -20.12 -17.67
C LYS A 70 -12.13 -20.19 -18.03
N VAL A 71 -11.32 -20.81 -17.17
CA VAL A 71 -9.92 -21.15 -17.48
C VAL A 71 -9.60 -22.63 -17.24
N TYR A 72 -8.96 -23.27 -18.22
CA TYR A 72 -8.49 -24.65 -18.13
C TYR A 72 -6.96 -24.66 -18.11
N LEU A 73 -6.38 -24.77 -16.90
CA LEU A 73 -4.93 -24.71 -16.66
C LEU A 73 -4.36 -25.98 -16.01
N SER A 74 -5.17 -27.02 -15.83
CA SER A 74 -4.83 -28.25 -15.09
C SER A 74 -3.53 -28.93 -15.54
N GLU A 75 -3.19 -28.82 -16.82
CA GLU A 75 -2.05 -29.49 -17.42
C GLU A 75 -0.75 -28.67 -17.37
N LEU A 76 -0.80 -27.43 -16.87
CA LEU A 76 0.38 -26.58 -16.69
C LEU A 76 1.19 -26.98 -15.45
N THR A 77 1.67 -28.22 -15.42
CA THR A 77 2.33 -28.84 -14.26
C THR A 77 3.65 -28.18 -13.85
N LYS A 78 4.25 -27.35 -14.71
CA LYS A 78 5.46 -26.55 -14.43
C LYS A 78 5.17 -25.13 -13.95
N LEU A 79 3.90 -24.70 -13.93
CA LEU A 79 3.53 -23.34 -13.57
C LEU A 79 3.87 -23.08 -12.10
N ALA A 80 4.78 -22.14 -11.88
CA ALA A 80 5.25 -21.74 -10.56
C ALA A 80 4.56 -20.45 -10.06
N SER A 81 4.09 -19.59 -10.97
CA SER A 81 3.42 -18.33 -10.64
C SER A 81 2.16 -18.13 -11.48
N LEU A 82 1.06 -17.76 -10.83
CA LEU A 82 -0.19 -17.36 -11.47
C LEU A 82 -0.66 -16.02 -10.89
N THR A 83 -0.89 -15.04 -11.77
CA THR A 83 -1.53 -13.77 -11.41
C THR A 83 -2.81 -13.63 -12.22
N VAL A 84 -3.92 -13.35 -11.54
CA VAL A 84 -5.21 -13.03 -12.16
C VAL A 84 -5.66 -11.68 -11.60
N ARG A 85 -5.90 -10.71 -12.49
CA ARG A 85 -6.28 -9.35 -12.14
C ARG A 85 -7.46 -8.89 -13.00
N ASN A 86 -8.44 -8.24 -12.38
CA ASN A 86 -9.57 -7.61 -13.07
C ASN A 86 -10.32 -8.61 -13.99
N CYS A 87 -10.64 -9.78 -13.45
CA CYS A 87 -11.42 -10.83 -14.12
C CYS A 87 -12.70 -11.13 -13.29
N PRO A 88 -13.65 -10.18 -13.22
CA PRO A 88 -14.77 -10.25 -12.29
C PRO A 88 -15.72 -11.43 -12.54
N ARG A 89 -15.83 -11.90 -13.80
CA ARG A 89 -16.70 -13.01 -14.18
C ARG A 89 -16.08 -14.39 -13.98
N LEU A 90 -14.79 -14.46 -13.61
CA LEU A 90 -14.08 -15.73 -13.51
C LEU A 90 -14.54 -16.49 -12.27
N THR A 91 -15.17 -17.65 -12.48
CA THR A 91 -15.65 -18.51 -11.40
C THR A 91 -14.67 -19.63 -11.12
N THR A 92 -14.62 -20.08 -9.87
CA THR A 92 -13.74 -21.18 -9.43
C THR A 92 -14.26 -22.57 -9.79
N ASP A 93 -15.55 -22.70 -10.12
CA ASP A 93 -16.19 -23.97 -10.46
C ASP A 93 -15.71 -24.51 -11.82
N ASP A 94 -15.43 -23.62 -12.75
CA ASP A 94 -14.95 -23.97 -14.09
C ASP A 94 -13.43 -23.92 -14.21
N CYS A 95 -12.72 -23.47 -13.17
CA CYS A 95 -11.27 -23.45 -13.11
C CYS A 95 -10.75 -24.80 -12.63
N SER A 96 -10.40 -25.71 -13.54
CA SER A 96 -9.73 -26.97 -13.20
C SER A 96 -8.29 -26.74 -12.70
N LEU A 97 -8.08 -26.01 -11.60
CA LEU A 97 -6.74 -25.71 -11.04
C LEU A 97 -6.20 -26.83 -10.15
N ILE A 98 -7.00 -27.89 -9.92
CA ILE A 98 -6.76 -29.01 -8.99
C ILE A 98 -5.42 -29.74 -9.25
N LYS A 99 -4.77 -29.50 -10.39
CA LYS A 99 -3.51 -30.15 -10.79
C LYS A 99 -2.29 -29.20 -10.88
N LEU A 100 -2.42 -27.93 -10.50
CA LEU A 100 -1.31 -26.96 -10.43
C LEU A 100 -0.36 -27.22 -9.24
N THR A 101 0.17 -28.44 -9.16
CA THR A 101 0.95 -28.95 -8.02
C THR A 101 2.32 -28.31 -7.85
N SER A 102 2.81 -27.57 -8.86
CA SER A 102 4.07 -26.82 -8.79
C SER A 102 3.91 -25.35 -8.42
N LEU A 103 2.68 -24.87 -8.27
CA LEU A 103 2.41 -23.46 -8.01
C LEU A 103 3.00 -23.03 -6.67
N LYS A 104 3.83 -21.99 -6.71
CA LYS A 104 4.49 -21.39 -5.53
C LYS A 104 3.89 -20.04 -5.17
N SER A 105 3.43 -19.27 -6.17
CA SER A 105 2.84 -17.94 -5.97
C SER A 105 1.50 -17.84 -6.67
N LEU A 106 0.49 -17.39 -5.94
CA LEU A 106 -0.84 -17.08 -6.46
C LEU A 106 -1.23 -15.66 -6.06
N THR A 107 -1.56 -14.83 -7.04
CA THR A 107 -2.03 -13.46 -6.83
C THR A 107 -3.38 -13.28 -7.51
N ILE A 108 -4.39 -12.86 -6.75
CA ILE A 108 -5.75 -12.63 -7.21
C ILE A 108 -6.12 -11.19 -6.83
N ILE A 109 -6.48 -10.38 -7.81
CA ILE A 109 -6.82 -8.97 -7.62
C ILE A 109 -8.14 -8.69 -8.33
N ASN A 110 -9.11 -8.11 -7.63
CA ASN A 110 -10.40 -7.69 -8.19
C ASN A 110 -11.08 -8.82 -9.02
N CYS A 111 -11.23 -9.98 -8.39
CA CYS A 111 -11.90 -11.15 -8.98
C CYS A 111 -13.06 -11.56 -8.07
N SER A 112 -14.20 -10.91 -8.23
CA SER A 112 -15.33 -11.01 -7.33
C SER A 112 -15.98 -12.40 -7.30
N GLN A 113 -15.99 -13.17 -8.39
CA GLN A 113 -16.60 -14.51 -8.40
C GLN A 113 -15.63 -15.64 -8.01
N PHE A 114 -14.42 -15.30 -7.55
CA PHE A 114 -13.34 -16.26 -7.39
C PHE A 114 -13.29 -16.93 -5.99
N ASN A 115 -14.41 -17.51 -5.52
CA ASN A 115 -14.61 -17.84 -4.09
C ASN A 115 -14.28 -19.29 -3.62
N LYS A 116 -14.26 -20.33 -4.49
CA LYS A 116 -13.99 -21.74 -4.05
C LYS A 116 -12.54 -22.21 -4.21
N ILE A 117 -11.66 -21.45 -4.86
CA ILE A 117 -10.24 -21.82 -5.04
C ILE A 117 -9.44 -21.73 -3.76
N PHE A 118 -10.01 -21.07 -2.75
CA PHE A 118 -9.43 -20.95 -1.44
C PHE A 118 -9.50 -22.26 -0.62
N ASN A 119 -9.54 -23.42 -1.28
CA ASN A 119 -9.01 -24.64 -0.67
C ASN A 119 -7.52 -24.77 -1.02
N LEU A 120 -6.64 -24.24 -0.17
CA LEU A 120 -5.19 -24.26 -0.42
C LEU A 120 -4.58 -25.67 -0.44
N SER A 121 -5.32 -26.71 -0.03
CA SER A 121 -4.88 -28.09 -0.23
C SER A 121 -4.68 -28.43 -1.72
N LEU A 122 -5.31 -27.68 -2.63
CA LEU A 122 -5.13 -27.80 -4.08
C LEU A 122 -3.73 -27.40 -4.55
N PHE A 123 -3.02 -26.59 -3.76
CA PHE A 123 -1.70 -26.04 -4.11
C PHE A 123 -0.65 -26.48 -3.07
N PRO A 124 -0.22 -27.75 -3.09
CA PRO A 124 0.61 -28.32 -2.03
C PRO A 124 2.00 -27.67 -1.91
N LYS A 125 2.46 -26.92 -2.93
CA LYS A 125 3.74 -26.20 -2.95
C LYS A 125 3.59 -24.68 -2.79
N LEU A 126 2.40 -24.17 -2.53
CA LEU A 126 2.17 -22.74 -2.44
C LEU A 126 2.94 -22.13 -1.27
N GLU A 127 3.79 -21.15 -1.58
CA GLU A 127 4.66 -20.42 -0.66
C GLU A 127 4.10 -19.00 -0.42
N SER A 128 3.43 -18.39 -1.41
CA SER A 128 2.87 -17.04 -1.33
C SER A 128 1.45 -16.96 -1.89
N LEU A 129 0.56 -16.28 -1.16
CA LEU A 129 -0.81 -15.98 -1.58
C LEU A 129 -1.13 -14.50 -1.33
N THR A 130 -1.61 -13.82 -2.36
CA THR A 130 -2.09 -12.43 -2.28
C THR A 130 -3.51 -12.36 -2.83
N ILE A 131 -4.42 -11.79 -2.04
CA ILE A 131 -5.83 -11.60 -2.37
C ILE A 131 -6.17 -10.13 -2.11
N ILE A 132 -6.56 -9.40 -3.16
CA ILE A 132 -6.84 -7.98 -3.10
C ILE A 132 -8.18 -7.70 -3.78
N GLU A 133 -9.01 -6.84 -3.19
CA GLU A 133 -10.29 -6.38 -3.79
C GLU A 133 -11.26 -7.55 -4.14
N CYS A 134 -11.25 -8.64 -3.37
CA CYS A 134 -12.17 -9.77 -3.57
C CYS A 134 -13.48 -9.55 -2.80
N SER A 135 -14.38 -8.75 -3.37
CA SER A 135 -15.59 -8.26 -2.70
C SER A 135 -16.57 -9.31 -2.20
N THR A 136 -16.61 -10.54 -2.76
CA THR A 136 -17.52 -11.60 -2.28
C THR A 136 -16.90 -12.51 -1.22
N LEU A 137 -15.61 -12.33 -0.91
CA LEU A 137 -14.91 -13.15 0.06
C LEU A 137 -15.43 -12.83 1.47
N THR A 138 -16.29 -13.70 2.01
CA THR A 138 -16.86 -13.53 3.36
C THR A 138 -16.09 -14.28 4.44
N LYS A 139 -15.49 -15.41 4.08
CA LYS A 139 -14.76 -16.28 4.99
C LYS A 139 -13.49 -16.79 4.34
N PHE A 140 -12.45 -16.94 5.16
CA PHE A 140 -11.18 -17.50 4.77
C PHE A 140 -10.89 -18.66 5.78
N ASP A 141 -10.95 -19.95 5.37
CA ASP A 141 -10.49 -21.13 6.16
C ASP A 141 -9.48 -22.02 5.39
N TYR A 142 -8.35 -22.41 6.01
CA TYR A 142 -7.24 -23.07 5.29
C TYR A 142 -6.50 -24.17 6.02
N SER A 143 -5.91 -25.04 5.19
CA SER A 143 -4.71 -25.79 5.50
C SER A 143 -3.70 -25.62 4.36
N SER A 144 -2.47 -25.22 4.68
CA SER A 144 -1.34 -25.26 3.75
C SER A 144 -0.07 -25.55 4.54
N VAL A 145 0.68 -26.55 4.09
CA VAL A 145 1.91 -26.99 4.76
C VAL A 145 3.14 -26.16 4.38
N ARG A 146 3.01 -25.25 3.41
CA ARG A 146 4.15 -24.53 2.82
C ARG A 146 4.00 -23.02 2.74
N LEU A 147 2.82 -22.48 2.97
CA LEU A 147 2.58 -21.04 2.88
C LEU A 147 3.47 -20.29 3.87
N THR A 148 4.30 -19.37 3.38
CA THR A 148 5.16 -18.48 4.17
C THR A 148 4.64 -17.04 4.16
N ASN A 149 3.93 -16.64 3.11
CA ASN A 149 3.37 -15.30 2.96
C ASN A 149 1.88 -15.34 2.65
N LEU A 150 1.09 -14.59 3.42
CA LEU A 150 -0.34 -14.38 3.18
C LEU A 150 -0.67 -12.90 3.25
N GLU A 151 -1.16 -12.35 2.15
CA GLU A 151 -1.70 -11.00 2.06
C GLU A 151 -3.17 -11.04 1.67
N ILE A 152 -4.01 -10.42 2.48
CA ILE A 152 -5.43 -10.18 2.20
C ILE A 152 -5.67 -8.68 2.39
N SER A 153 -6.17 -8.01 1.37
CA SER A 153 -6.45 -6.57 1.43
C SER A 153 -7.74 -6.22 0.69
N ASP A 154 -8.42 -5.17 1.13
CA ASP A 154 -9.56 -4.58 0.43
C ASP A 154 -10.72 -5.58 0.22
N CYS A 155 -10.87 -6.52 1.15
CA CYS A 155 -11.91 -7.55 1.13
C CYS A 155 -13.04 -7.15 2.07
N PHE A 156 -13.85 -6.17 1.66
CA PHE A 156 -14.84 -5.50 2.52
C PHE A 156 -15.92 -6.40 3.13
N GLN A 157 -16.19 -7.57 2.56
CA GLN A 157 -17.17 -8.52 3.10
C GLN A 157 -16.57 -9.58 4.03
N LEU A 158 -15.24 -9.64 4.13
CA LEU A 158 -14.53 -10.63 4.93
C LEU A 158 -14.81 -10.38 6.41
N ASN A 159 -15.44 -11.35 7.07
CA ASN A 159 -15.80 -11.25 8.48
C ASN A 159 -15.18 -12.35 9.34
N GLN A 160 -14.53 -13.35 8.73
CA GLN A 160 -13.96 -14.47 9.45
C GLN A 160 -12.71 -15.01 8.74
N ILE A 161 -11.62 -15.15 9.50
CA ILE A 161 -10.44 -15.93 9.09
C ILE A 161 -10.15 -17.02 10.13
N THR A 162 -10.00 -18.27 9.69
CA THR A 162 -9.65 -19.42 10.54
C THR A 162 -8.54 -20.26 9.92
N GLY A 163 -7.96 -21.17 10.72
CA GLY A 163 -7.01 -22.16 10.22
C GLY A 163 -5.53 -21.76 10.29
N PHE A 164 -5.17 -20.65 10.97
CA PHE A 164 -3.76 -20.27 11.17
C PHE A 164 -2.93 -21.36 11.85
N SER A 165 -3.53 -22.13 12.78
CA SER A 165 -2.90 -23.29 13.41
C SER A 165 -2.50 -24.39 12.41
N LYS A 166 -3.07 -24.39 11.20
CA LYS A 166 -2.78 -25.31 10.10
C LYS A 166 -1.79 -24.73 9.09
N LEU A 167 -1.15 -23.59 9.40
CA LEU A 167 -0.13 -22.92 8.58
C LEU A 167 1.24 -22.93 9.30
N PRO A 168 1.92 -24.09 9.39
CA PRO A 168 3.10 -24.27 10.25
C PRO A 168 4.37 -23.54 9.76
N LYS A 169 4.32 -22.88 8.60
CA LYS A 169 5.44 -22.15 8.00
C LYS A 169 5.15 -20.68 7.73
N LEU A 170 3.98 -20.17 8.14
CA LEU A 170 3.61 -18.78 7.87
C LEU A 170 4.58 -17.86 8.60
N GLU A 171 5.31 -17.04 7.85
CA GLU A 171 6.29 -16.08 8.37
C GLU A 171 5.74 -14.65 8.32
N ASN A 172 4.95 -14.32 7.29
CA ASN A 172 4.41 -12.98 7.10
C ASN A 172 2.88 -13.04 6.88
N LEU A 173 2.14 -12.26 7.67
CA LEU A 173 0.70 -12.10 7.57
C LEU A 173 0.33 -10.62 7.45
N SER A 174 -0.32 -10.26 6.36
CA SER A 174 -0.92 -8.94 6.15
C SER A 174 -2.42 -9.08 5.94
N VAL A 175 -3.23 -8.48 6.80
CA VAL A 175 -4.70 -8.42 6.67
C VAL A 175 -5.16 -6.98 6.85
N ARG A 176 -5.44 -6.29 5.75
CA ARG A 176 -5.73 -4.85 5.74
C ARG A 176 -7.06 -4.54 5.07
N ASN A 177 -7.65 -3.41 5.41
CA ASN A 177 -8.89 -2.89 4.84
C ASN A 177 -9.99 -3.97 4.74
N CYS A 178 -10.24 -4.64 5.86
CA CYS A 178 -11.24 -5.69 6.00
C CYS A 178 -12.21 -5.32 7.14
N PRO A 179 -13.01 -4.26 7.00
CA PRO A 179 -13.74 -3.63 8.11
C PRO A 179 -14.76 -4.54 8.81
N LYS A 180 -15.26 -5.59 8.14
CA LYS A 180 -16.15 -6.57 8.78
C LYS A 180 -15.42 -7.63 9.61
N LEU A 181 -14.09 -7.74 9.48
CA LEU A 181 -13.26 -8.65 10.25
C LEU A 181 -12.87 -7.97 11.56
N THR A 182 -13.79 -7.89 12.51
CA THR A 182 -13.53 -7.21 13.79
C THR A 182 -12.61 -8.01 14.72
N LYS A 183 -12.42 -9.31 14.48
CA LYS A 183 -11.62 -10.18 15.33
C LYS A 183 -10.67 -11.04 14.51
N LEU A 184 -9.42 -11.13 14.96
CA LEU A 184 -8.40 -12.01 14.37
C LEU A 184 -7.67 -12.81 15.45
N ASP A 185 -7.68 -14.14 15.31
CA ASP A 185 -6.86 -15.03 16.13
C ASP A 185 -5.84 -15.77 15.25
N CYS A 186 -4.61 -15.28 15.26
CA CYS A 186 -3.46 -15.91 14.61
C CYS A 186 -2.52 -16.58 15.62
N SER A 187 -3.01 -16.88 16.82
CA SER A 187 -2.21 -17.47 17.88
C SER A 187 -1.67 -18.86 17.51
N SER A 188 -0.58 -19.25 18.17
CA SER A 188 0.13 -20.52 17.94
C SER A 188 0.78 -20.66 16.56
N THR A 189 0.80 -19.60 15.74
CA THR A 189 1.57 -19.53 14.50
C THR A 189 3.05 -19.25 14.82
N LYS A 190 3.76 -20.27 15.32
CA LYS A 190 5.12 -20.14 15.88
C LYS A 190 6.15 -19.55 14.93
N THR A 191 5.96 -19.67 13.62
CA THR A 191 6.85 -19.15 12.59
C THR A 191 6.58 -17.70 12.20
N LEU A 192 5.47 -17.12 12.65
CA LEU A 192 5.05 -15.77 12.26
C LEU A 192 6.03 -14.74 12.82
N ILE A 193 6.69 -13.99 11.95
CA ILE A 193 7.70 -12.97 12.25
C ILE A 193 7.14 -11.57 11.98
N GLU A 194 6.38 -11.40 10.89
CA GLU A 194 5.77 -10.10 10.54
C GLU A 194 4.24 -10.19 10.57
N LEU A 195 3.60 -9.23 11.24
CA LEU A 195 2.15 -9.10 11.30
C LEU A 195 1.74 -7.65 11.02
N GLU A 196 0.99 -7.44 9.96
CA GLU A 196 0.38 -6.15 9.61
C GLU A 196 -1.14 -6.31 9.56
N VAL A 197 -1.85 -5.56 10.39
CA VAL A 197 -3.31 -5.63 10.50
C VAL A 197 -3.94 -4.25 10.62
N SER A 198 -5.16 -4.08 10.09
CA SER A 198 -6.00 -2.90 10.30
C SER A 198 -7.39 -3.29 10.79
N ASP A 199 -8.15 -2.31 11.29
CA ASP A 199 -9.61 -2.38 11.52
C ASP A 199 -10.10 -3.30 12.65
N LEU A 200 -9.19 -4.03 13.29
CA LEU A 200 -9.54 -4.99 14.33
C LEU A 200 -10.01 -4.31 15.62
N GLU A 201 -11.03 -4.91 16.23
CA GLU A 201 -11.47 -4.66 17.61
C GLU A 201 -10.81 -5.64 18.60
N GLU A 202 -10.53 -6.87 18.17
CA GLU A 202 -9.85 -7.89 18.98
C GLU A 202 -8.74 -8.61 18.20
N LEU A 203 -7.54 -8.69 18.79
CA LEU A 203 -6.41 -9.44 18.22
C LEU A 203 -5.81 -10.41 19.24
N ASN A 204 -5.66 -11.67 18.82
CA ASN A 204 -4.84 -12.67 19.52
C ASN A 204 -3.68 -13.14 18.62
N CYS A 205 -2.46 -12.72 18.97
CA CYS A 205 -1.21 -13.09 18.29
C CYS A 205 -0.22 -13.80 19.23
N SER A 206 -0.76 -14.54 20.21
CA SER A 206 0.01 -15.27 21.21
C SER A 206 0.81 -16.43 20.63
N ASN A 207 1.95 -16.78 21.23
CA ASN A 207 2.81 -17.90 20.84
C ASN A 207 3.30 -17.84 19.37
N THR A 208 3.71 -16.64 18.94
CA THR A 208 4.31 -16.33 17.64
C THR A 208 5.80 -15.99 17.79
N SER A 209 6.48 -15.69 16.67
CA SER A 209 7.88 -15.26 16.61
C SER A 209 8.06 -13.78 16.25
N ILE A 210 6.99 -12.99 16.37
CA ILE A 210 7.00 -11.55 16.05
C ILE A 210 8.00 -10.84 16.97
N ASP A 211 8.81 -9.95 16.40
CA ASP A 211 9.81 -9.15 17.12
C ASP A 211 9.33 -7.72 17.42
N GLU A 212 8.59 -7.12 16.49
CA GLU A 212 7.92 -5.83 16.65
C GLU A 212 6.43 -5.95 16.26
N LEU A 213 5.53 -5.39 17.08
CA LEU A 213 4.11 -5.29 16.75
C LEU A 213 3.67 -3.83 16.83
N SER A 214 3.07 -3.32 15.75
CA SER A 214 2.46 -2.00 15.67
C SER A 214 0.98 -2.14 15.33
N LEU A 215 0.10 -1.59 16.17
CA LEU A 215 -1.35 -1.58 15.94
C LEU A 215 -1.88 -0.19 15.59
N ASN A 216 -1.02 0.63 14.98
CA ASN A 216 -1.37 1.99 14.54
C ASN A 216 -2.47 2.04 13.49
N LEU A 217 -2.80 0.94 12.82
CA LEU A 217 -3.93 0.85 11.88
C LEU A 217 -5.19 0.22 12.51
N CYS A 218 -5.19 -0.01 13.83
CA CYS A 218 -6.33 -0.54 14.57
C CYS A 218 -6.81 0.46 15.65
N PRO A 219 -7.30 1.66 15.28
CA PRO A 219 -7.74 2.67 16.26
C PRO A 219 -8.92 2.21 17.13
N ASN A 220 -9.69 1.23 16.64
CA ASN A 220 -10.85 0.68 17.33
C ASN A 220 -10.53 -0.53 18.23
N ILE A 221 -9.26 -0.95 18.36
CA ILE A 221 -8.92 -2.13 19.14
C ILE A 221 -9.28 -1.96 20.62
N THR A 222 -10.03 -2.93 21.15
CA THR A 222 -10.45 -2.99 22.56
C THR A 222 -9.72 -4.10 23.32
N LYS A 223 -9.26 -5.15 22.62
CA LYS A 223 -8.60 -6.30 23.23
C LYS A 223 -7.38 -6.74 22.43
N LEU A 224 -6.23 -6.78 23.10
CA LEU A 224 -4.99 -7.35 22.57
C LEU A 224 -4.46 -8.46 23.48
N THR A 225 -4.19 -9.64 22.91
CA THR A 225 -3.47 -10.74 23.56
C THR A 225 -2.25 -11.14 22.73
N CYS A 226 -1.06 -10.94 23.28
CA CYS A 226 0.23 -11.26 22.68
C CYS A 226 1.12 -12.04 23.67
N LEU A 227 0.54 -13.11 24.24
CA LEU A 227 1.18 -13.95 25.24
C LEU A 227 2.36 -14.76 24.69
N ASN A 228 3.36 -14.98 25.53
CA ASN A 228 4.48 -15.91 25.29
C ASN A 228 5.29 -15.65 24.00
N ASN A 229 5.36 -14.39 23.55
CA ASN A 229 6.13 -14.01 22.37
C ASN A 229 7.58 -13.70 22.77
N LYS A 230 8.43 -14.73 22.77
CA LYS A 230 9.82 -14.64 23.27
C LYS A 230 10.73 -13.69 22.50
N LYS A 231 10.38 -13.35 21.25
CA LYS A 231 11.12 -12.42 20.38
C LYS A 231 10.56 -11.00 20.42
N LEU A 232 9.31 -10.82 20.86
CA LEU A 232 8.62 -9.54 20.87
C LEU A 232 9.29 -8.61 21.86
N ASN A 233 9.99 -7.62 21.31
CA ASN A 233 10.79 -6.65 22.05
C ASN A 233 10.22 -5.23 21.95
N LYS A 234 9.38 -4.94 20.96
CA LYS A 234 8.74 -3.64 20.77
C LYS A 234 7.26 -3.78 20.48
N LEU A 235 6.46 -3.01 21.19
CA LEU A 235 5.01 -2.99 21.07
C LEU A 235 4.54 -1.53 20.96
N ASP A 236 4.05 -1.14 19.78
CA ASP A 236 3.50 0.19 19.52
C ASP A 236 1.97 0.13 19.52
N LEU A 237 1.39 0.69 20.59
CA LEU A 237 -0.06 0.85 20.78
C LEU A 237 -0.43 2.33 20.79
N SER A 238 0.39 3.19 20.18
CA SER A 238 0.17 4.63 20.20
C SER A 238 -1.13 5.06 19.52
N ASN A 239 -1.79 4.26 18.68
CA ASN A 239 -3.13 4.59 18.16
C ASN A 239 -4.29 3.88 18.87
N CYS A 240 -4.04 3.10 19.93
CA CYS A 240 -5.04 2.20 20.52
C CYS A 240 -5.84 2.88 21.65
N SER A 241 -6.56 3.95 21.32
CA SER A 241 -7.29 4.78 22.30
C SER A 241 -8.50 4.10 22.95
N LYS A 242 -9.06 3.08 22.31
CA LYS A 242 -10.18 2.28 22.82
C LYS A 242 -9.75 1.01 23.57
N LEU A 243 -8.44 0.81 23.80
CA LEU A 243 -7.93 -0.43 24.38
C LEU A 243 -8.39 -0.59 25.84
N VAL A 244 -9.08 -1.70 26.11
CA VAL A 244 -9.60 -2.06 27.44
C VAL A 244 -8.79 -3.19 28.07
N PHE A 245 -8.28 -4.12 27.25
CA PHE A 245 -7.54 -5.28 27.71
C PHE A 245 -6.24 -5.46 26.92
N LEU A 246 -5.13 -5.61 27.66
CA LEU A 246 -3.82 -5.93 27.13
C LEU A 246 -3.23 -7.07 27.96
N ASP A 247 -2.87 -8.17 27.30
CA ASP A 247 -2.05 -9.21 27.92
C ASP A 247 -0.84 -9.51 27.04
N CYS A 248 0.34 -9.18 27.54
CA CYS A 248 1.63 -9.39 26.91
C CYS A 248 2.58 -10.25 27.75
N THR A 249 2.01 -11.01 28.72
CA THR A 249 2.78 -11.86 29.64
C THR A 249 3.65 -12.86 28.89
N GLY A 250 4.90 -13.03 29.32
CA GLY A 250 5.87 -13.93 28.67
C GLY A 250 6.56 -13.36 27.43
N SER A 251 6.30 -12.09 27.08
CA SER A 251 7.05 -11.35 26.06
C SER A 251 8.30 -10.68 26.64
N LYS A 252 9.34 -10.46 25.82
CA LYS A 252 10.61 -9.85 26.22
C LYS A 252 10.68 -8.37 25.83
N LEU A 253 9.65 -7.62 26.20
CA LEU A 253 9.50 -6.22 25.81
C LEU A 253 10.63 -5.36 26.37
N THR A 254 11.21 -4.56 25.50
CA THR A 254 12.18 -3.50 25.81
C THR A 254 11.59 -2.12 25.60
N SER A 255 10.56 -2.00 24.74
CA SER A 255 9.85 -0.77 24.45
C SER A 255 8.36 -1.05 24.31
N VAL A 256 7.53 -0.24 24.98
CA VAL A 256 6.07 -0.23 24.81
C VAL A 256 5.61 1.21 24.70
N ASP A 257 4.90 1.54 23.62
CA ASP A 257 4.25 2.84 23.47
C ASP A 257 2.76 2.73 23.81
N LEU A 258 2.35 3.40 24.87
CA LEU A 258 0.98 3.50 25.39
C LEU A 258 0.46 4.94 25.33
N SER A 259 1.06 5.82 24.52
CA SER A 259 0.85 7.29 24.57
C SER A 259 -0.62 7.72 24.52
N TYR A 260 -1.46 7.01 23.76
CA TYR A 260 -2.90 7.29 23.67
C TYR A 260 -3.77 6.17 24.24
N CYS A 261 -3.18 5.15 24.86
CA CYS A 261 -3.93 4.12 25.55
C CYS A 261 -4.50 4.66 26.87
N PRO A 262 -5.66 4.15 27.33
CA PRO A 262 -6.20 4.47 28.65
C PRO A 262 -5.18 4.23 29.78
N GLU A 263 -5.23 5.07 30.83
CA GLU A 263 -4.38 4.96 32.03
C GLU A 263 -4.58 3.62 32.78
N SER A 264 -5.70 2.93 32.55
CA SER A 264 -5.97 1.59 33.10
C SER A 264 -5.04 0.51 32.53
N ILE A 265 -4.50 0.68 31.33
CA ILE A 265 -3.63 -0.32 30.68
C ILE A 265 -2.24 -0.31 31.30
N LYS A 266 -1.86 -1.37 32.02
CA LYS A 266 -0.53 -1.46 32.64
C LYS A 266 0.27 -2.60 32.04
N VAL A 267 1.57 -2.39 31.92
CA VAL A 267 2.54 -3.41 31.49
C VAL A 267 3.60 -3.51 32.58
N GLU A 268 3.79 -4.72 33.12
CA GLU A 268 4.82 -4.99 34.11
C GLU A 268 6.09 -5.54 33.43
N PRO A 269 7.30 -5.18 33.90
CA PRO A 269 8.54 -5.73 33.36
C PRO A 269 8.68 -7.23 33.65
N SER A 270 8.98 -8.04 32.63
CA SER A 270 9.11 -9.50 32.70
C SER A 270 10.51 -10.02 33.09
N ASP A 271 11.24 -9.27 33.94
CA ASP A 271 12.61 -9.52 34.43
C ASP A 271 13.81 -8.96 33.62
N GLN A 272 14.61 -8.13 34.31
CA GLN A 272 16.03 -7.75 34.08
C GLN A 272 16.48 -6.93 32.85
N LYS A 273 15.59 -6.30 32.07
CA LYS A 273 15.96 -5.18 31.18
C LYS A 273 15.15 -3.93 31.51
N ARG A 274 15.72 -2.74 31.26
CA ARG A 274 14.99 -1.46 31.31
C ARG A 274 13.91 -1.50 30.23
N LEU A 275 12.71 -1.94 30.61
CA LEU A 275 11.50 -1.73 29.82
C LEU A 275 11.24 -0.21 29.76
N ILE A 276 11.20 0.34 28.56
CA ILE A 276 10.80 1.72 28.31
C ILE A 276 9.30 1.70 28.05
N ILE A 277 8.52 2.34 28.93
CA ILE A 277 7.09 2.56 28.72
C ILE A 277 6.88 4.04 28.40
N THR A 278 6.42 4.33 27.19
CA THR A 278 6.04 5.68 26.78
C THR A 278 4.57 5.88 27.07
N ARG A 279 4.25 6.82 27.98
CA ARG A 279 2.88 7.29 28.27
C ARG A 279 2.69 8.78 28.06
N LYS A 280 3.79 9.50 27.78
CA LYS A 280 3.69 10.91 27.46
C LYS A 280 3.24 11.04 26.02
N ILE A 281 2.17 11.80 25.82
CA ILE A 281 1.87 12.42 24.54
C ILE A 281 3.03 13.38 24.25
N GLU A 282 4.07 12.87 23.61
CA GLU A 282 5.04 13.73 22.97
C GLU A 282 4.28 14.49 21.88
N LYS A 283 4.25 15.82 21.99
CA LYS A 283 3.56 16.65 20.99
C LYS A 283 4.38 16.58 19.70
N PHE A 284 4.00 15.65 18.82
CA PHE A 284 4.55 15.56 17.49
C PHE A 284 3.88 16.57 16.57
N ARG A 285 4.70 17.23 15.75
CA ARG A 285 4.29 17.95 14.57
C ARG A 285 4.29 16.96 13.40
N ASN A 286 3.11 16.44 13.11
CA ASN A 286 2.85 15.40 12.13
C ASN A 286 2.79 15.99 10.72
N ILE A 287 3.69 15.55 9.84
CA ILE A 287 3.84 15.99 8.46
C ILE A 287 3.54 14.82 7.53
N LEU A 288 2.49 14.94 6.72
CA LEU A 288 2.20 14.00 5.64
C LEU A 288 2.88 14.48 4.35
N ILE A 289 3.61 13.61 3.65
CA ILE A 289 4.20 13.91 2.34
C ILE A 289 3.43 13.16 1.26
N VAL A 290 2.79 13.89 0.36
CA VAL A 290 1.97 13.34 -0.75
C VAL A 290 2.33 13.97 -2.08
N GLY A 291 1.83 13.40 -3.18
CA GLY A 291 2.07 13.87 -4.54
C GLY A 291 2.43 12.74 -5.50
N ARG A 292 2.69 13.09 -6.75
CA ARG A 292 2.90 12.11 -7.84
C ARG A 292 4.16 11.27 -7.67
N THR A 293 4.19 10.09 -8.28
CA THR A 293 5.40 9.26 -8.37
C THR A 293 6.49 10.00 -9.15
N GLY A 294 7.74 9.90 -8.66
CA GLY A 294 8.87 10.63 -9.23
C GLY A 294 9.06 12.07 -8.73
N GLY A 295 8.11 12.63 -7.98
CA GLY A 295 8.17 14.00 -7.44
C GLY A 295 9.23 14.27 -6.38
N GLY A 296 9.96 13.26 -5.92
CA GLY A 296 11.02 13.43 -4.91
C GLY A 296 10.53 13.41 -3.46
N LYS A 297 9.34 12.87 -3.16
CA LYS A 297 8.79 12.71 -1.80
C LYS A 297 9.74 12.02 -0.82
N SER A 298 10.18 10.80 -1.15
CA SER A 298 11.11 10.03 -0.32
C SER A 298 12.47 10.74 -0.15
N THR A 299 12.95 11.44 -1.19
CA THR A 299 14.15 12.28 -1.09
C THR A 299 13.93 13.44 -0.12
N LEU A 300 12.80 14.13 -0.20
CA LEU A 300 12.43 15.18 0.74
C LEU A 300 12.32 14.62 2.17
N ALA A 301 11.72 13.45 2.35
CA ALA A 301 11.61 12.77 3.65
C ALA A 301 12.99 12.45 4.25
N ASN A 302 13.93 11.91 3.47
CA ASN A 302 15.32 11.72 3.90
C ASN A 302 16.01 13.05 4.25
N VAL A 303 15.79 14.10 3.45
CA VAL A 303 16.34 15.45 3.70
C VAL A 303 15.83 16.03 5.01
N LEU A 304 14.53 15.90 5.30
CA LEU A 304 13.94 16.41 6.55
C LEU A 304 14.43 15.65 7.78
N THR A 305 14.51 14.33 7.68
CA THR A 305 14.87 13.42 8.79
C THR A 305 16.36 13.24 8.99
N GLU A 306 17.20 13.67 8.04
CA GLU A 306 18.66 13.42 8.01
C GLU A 306 19.01 11.92 8.05
N THR A 307 18.14 11.09 7.46
CA THR A 307 18.32 9.63 7.39
C THR A 307 18.44 9.15 5.94
N SER A 308 18.81 7.88 5.78
CA SER A 308 18.66 7.12 4.53
C SER A 308 17.56 6.05 4.64
N ASN A 309 16.57 6.29 5.52
CA ASN A 309 15.53 5.30 5.85
C ASN A 309 14.50 5.13 4.71
N PHE A 310 14.40 6.12 3.81
CA PHE A 310 13.56 6.08 2.62
C PHE A 310 14.44 5.70 1.41
N LYS A 311 14.02 4.69 0.62
CA LYS A 311 14.81 4.23 -0.55
C LYS A 311 14.69 5.27 -1.67
N GLU A 312 15.77 5.99 -1.94
CA GLU A 312 15.88 6.89 -3.11
C GLU A 312 16.28 6.09 -4.35
N SER A 313 15.72 6.41 -5.51
CA SER A 313 16.13 5.79 -6.78
C SER A 313 16.00 6.78 -7.93
N ALA A 314 17.00 6.80 -8.82
CA ALA A 314 16.94 7.55 -10.08
C ALA A 314 16.23 6.77 -11.21
N TYR A 315 15.77 5.54 -10.94
CA TYR A 315 15.13 4.67 -11.91
C TYR A 315 13.66 5.05 -12.12
N ALA A 316 13.12 4.81 -13.32
CA ALA A 316 11.74 5.13 -13.71
C ALA A 316 10.64 4.33 -12.96
N VAL A 317 11.01 3.50 -11.98
CA VAL A 317 10.11 2.58 -11.29
C VAL A 317 10.08 2.91 -9.80
N SER A 318 8.88 3.11 -9.27
CA SER A 318 8.64 3.34 -7.85
C SER A 318 9.10 2.16 -6.98
N GLN A 319 9.75 2.49 -5.85
CA GLN A 319 10.27 1.52 -4.87
C GLN A 319 9.47 1.47 -3.56
N THR A 320 8.71 2.51 -3.23
CA THR A 320 7.91 2.57 -2.01
C THR A 320 6.62 1.79 -2.24
N LYS A 321 6.41 0.70 -1.48
CA LYS A 321 5.21 -0.15 -1.59
C LYS A 321 4.17 0.09 -0.49
N ASN A 322 4.61 0.61 0.66
CA ASN A 322 3.80 0.99 1.83
C ASN A 322 4.29 2.36 2.33
N PHE A 323 3.47 3.06 3.13
CA PHE A 323 3.91 4.29 3.79
C PHE A 323 5.06 4.02 4.77
N LYS A 324 5.84 5.05 5.08
CA LYS A 324 6.92 4.99 6.07
C LYS A 324 6.82 6.16 7.03
N LYS A 325 6.97 5.87 8.32
CA LYS A 325 6.89 6.84 9.42
C LYS A 325 8.26 6.97 10.08
N VAL A 326 8.74 8.20 10.23
CA VAL A 326 10.03 8.50 10.88
C VAL A 326 9.90 9.74 11.76
N ASP A 327 10.36 9.62 13.00
CA ASP A 327 10.37 10.68 13.99
C ASP A 327 11.76 11.36 14.03
N PHE A 328 11.80 12.68 14.16
CA PHE A 328 13.04 13.46 14.26
C PHE A 328 12.86 14.74 15.09
N LYS A 329 13.97 15.41 15.41
CA LYS A 329 13.96 16.68 16.16
C LYS A 329 14.48 17.84 15.32
N TRP A 330 13.88 19.01 15.53
CA TRP A 330 14.35 20.30 15.00
C TRP A 330 14.00 21.41 16.00
N ASN A 331 14.99 22.24 16.38
CA ASN A 331 14.82 23.30 17.38
C ASN A 331 14.09 22.84 18.66
N ASP A 332 14.49 21.68 19.20
CA ASP A 332 13.91 21.01 20.37
C ASP A 332 12.43 20.59 20.26
N LYS A 333 11.83 20.71 19.07
CA LYS A 333 10.48 20.21 18.77
C LYS A 333 10.56 18.85 18.12
N ASN A 334 9.58 18.01 18.46
CA ASN A 334 9.40 16.68 17.87
C ASN A 334 8.57 16.78 16.59
N PHE A 335 9.11 16.22 15.51
CA PHE A 335 8.43 16.11 14.22
C PHE A 335 8.31 14.64 13.84
N ARG A 336 7.23 14.34 13.12
CA ARG A 336 6.97 13.02 12.55
C ARG A 336 6.65 13.20 11.09
N VAL A 337 7.40 12.53 10.22
CA VAL A 337 7.15 12.52 8.78
C VAL A 337 6.58 11.18 8.38
N VAL A 338 5.46 11.22 7.66
CA VAL A 338 4.86 10.07 7.00
C VAL A 338 5.03 10.25 5.49
N ASP A 339 5.93 9.49 4.89
CA ASP A 339 6.13 9.39 3.43
C ASP A 339 5.14 8.38 2.86
N THR A 340 4.30 8.80 1.91
CA THR A 340 3.34 7.92 1.25
C THR A 340 3.85 7.43 -0.10
N ILE A 341 3.21 6.37 -0.60
CA ILE A 341 3.32 5.99 -2.01
C ILE A 341 2.85 7.14 -2.92
N GLY A 342 3.39 7.20 -4.14
CA GLY A 342 3.01 8.21 -5.13
C GLY A 342 1.85 7.80 -6.02
N VAL A 343 1.09 8.80 -6.47
CA VAL A 343 0.04 8.64 -7.47
C VAL A 343 0.65 8.49 -8.86
N GLY A 344 0.12 7.56 -9.67
CA GLY A 344 0.64 7.24 -11.00
C GLY A 344 1.74 6.17 -11.05
N ASP A 345 1.89 5.38 -9.98
CA ASP A 345 2.75 4.17 -10.01
C ASP A 345 2.09 3.06 -10.85
N THR A 346 2.80 2.50 -11.84
CA THR A 346 2.26 1.52 -12.80
C THR A 346 1.91 0.15 -12.20
N LYS A 347 2.18 -0.05 -10.91
CA LYS A 347 1.94 -1.32 -10.20
C LYS A 347 0.63 -1.35 -9.42
N LEU A 348 0.11 -0.20 -8.99
CA LEU A 348 -1.09 -0.10 -8.17
C LEU A 348 -2.20 0.66 -8.91
N SER A 349 -3.44 0.35 -8.57
CA SER A 349 -4.57 1.18 -8.98
C SER A 349 -4.54 2.53 -8.23
N THR A 350 -5.20 3.52 -8.80
CA THR A 350 -5.44 4.82 -8.17
C THR A 350 -6.11 4.67 -6.80
N GLU A 351 -7.08 3.77 -6.69
CA GLU A 351 -7.77 3.40 -5.46
C GLU A 351 -6.81 2.90 -4.36
N ASN A 352 -6.00 1.89 -4.66
CA ASN A 352 -5.00 1.37 -3.71
C ASN A 352 -4.00 2.44 -3.28
N THR A 353 -3.68 3.38 -4.17
CA THR A 353 -2.81 4.51 -3.81
C THR A 353 -3.49 5.42 -2.78
N LEU A 354 -4.76 5.74 -2.96
CA LEU A 354 -5.54 6.54 -2.01
C LEU A 354 -5.66 5.84 -0.65
N PHE A 355 -5.94 4.54 -0.63
CA PHE A 355 -5.97 3.76 0.61
C PHE A 355 -4.63 3.78 1.34
N LYS A 356 -3.50 3.63 0.63
CA LYS A 356 -2.17 3.72 1.24
C LYS A 356 -1.84 5.09 1.81
N ILE A 357 -2.36 6.16 1.20
CA ILE A 357 -2.26 7.52 1.77
C ILE A 357 -3.10 7.60 3.05
N ALA A 358 -4.33 7.06 3.02
CA ALA A 358 -5.20 6.99 4.19
C ALA A 358 -4.56 6.21 5.35
N GLU A 359 -3.87 5.08 5.09
CA GLU A 359 -3.18 4.29 6.12
C GLU A 359 -2.13 5.16 6.83
N GLY A 360 -1.39 5.95 6.04
CA GLY A 360 -0.43 6.92 6.56
C GLY A 360 -1.09 7.96 7.45
N ILE A 361 -2.26 8.48 7.07
CA ILE A 361 -3.01 9.48 7.85
C ILE A 361 -3.46 8.90 9.19
N LEU A 362 -3.98 7.67 9.21
CA LEU A 362 -4.39 7.04 10.45
C LEU A 362 -3.24 6.69 11.38
N SER A 363 -2.03 6.52 10.85
CA SER A 363 -0.84 6.30 11.69
C SER A 363 -0.43 7.52 12.54
N MET A 364 -1.18 8.63 12.42
CA MET A 364 -1.04 9.89 13.13
C MET A 364 -2.28 10.19 14.00
N PRO A 365 -2.51 9.44 15.11
CA PRO A 365 -3.65 9.63 16.02
C PRO A 365 -3.89 11.06 16.48
N GLU A 366 -2.80 11.83 16.60
CA GLU A 366 -2.85 13.22 17.05
C GLU A 366 -3.58 14.14 16.06
N GLY A 367 -3.68 13.70 14.81
CA GLY A 367 -3.99 14.53 13.66
C GLY A 367 -2.73 14.96 12.94
N MET A 368 -2.91 15.48 11.73
CA MET A 368 -1.84 16.08 10.92
C MET A 368 -1.66 17.53 11.32
N ASN A 369 -0.43 18.01 11.30
CA ASN A 369 -0.16 19.44 11.42
C ASN A 369 0.19 20.07 10.07
N HIS A 370 0.71 19.30 9.11
CA HIS A 370 0.94 19.77 7.75
C HIS A 370 0.80 18.65 6.73
N VAL A 371 0.53 19.08 5.50
CA VAL A 371 0.68 18.27 4.30
C VAL A 371 1.68 18.95 3.37
N LEU A 372 2.72 18.24 2.97
CA LEU A 372 3.65 18.67 1.93
C LEU A 372 3.25 18.00 0.61
N TYR A 373 2.62 18.76 -0.28
CA TYR A 373 2.27 18.30 -1.63
C TYR A 373 3.47 18.52 -2.56
N VAL A 374 4.18 17.46 -2.92
CA VAL A 374 5.45 17.54 -3.63
C VAL A 374 5.25 17.43 -5.14
N ILE A 375 5.73 18.44 -5.88
CA ILE A 375 5.69 18.46 -7.35
C ILE A 375 7.09 18.37 -7.97
N ASP A 376 7.15 17.76 -9.15
CA ASP A 376 8.39 17.62 -9.93
C ASP A 376 8.58 18.78 -10.92
N GLY A 377 9.37 19.80 -10.58
CA GLY A 377 9.74 20.85 -11.52
C GLY A 377 8.54 21.70 -11.99
N ARG A 378 7.88 21.34 -13.10
CA ARG A 378 6.73 22.10 -13.65
C ARG A 378 5.42 21.58 -13.06
N PHE A 379 4.48 22.49 -12.80
CA PHE A 379 3.13 22.13 -12.40
C PHE A 379 2.31 21.76 -13.65
N THR A 380 2.16 20.46 -13.91
CA THR A 380 1.51 19.95 -15.14
C THR A 380 0.05 19.55 -14.92
N GLY A 381 -0.67 19.22 -16.00
CA GLY A 381 -2.04 18.68 -15.90
C GLY A 381 -2.14 17.41 -15.05
N ASP A 382 -1.12 16.54 -15.09
CA ASP A 382 -1.04 15.35 -14.24
C ASP A 382 -0.94 15.70 -12.74
N GLU A 383 -0.23 16.79 -12.41
CA GLU A 383 -0.16 17.30 -11.04
C GLU A 383 -1.50 17.88 -10.59
N ILE A 384 -2.21 18.59 -11.47
CA ILE A 384 -3.57 19.09 -11.18
C ILE A 384 -4.52 17.92 -10.91
N SER A 385 -4.49 16.88 -11.76
CA SER A 385 -5.31 15.68 -11.59
C SER A 385 -5.00 14.97 -10.27
N THR A 386 -3.72 14.78 -9.96
CA THR A 386 -3.27 14.16 -8.71
C THR A 386 -3.70 14.96 -7.48
N PHE A 387 -3.51 16.29 -7.52
CA PHE A 387 -3.90 17.17 -6.44
C PHE A 387 -5.41 17.12 -6.19
N ASN A 388 -6.23 17.29 -7.23
CA ASN A 388 -7.68 17.25 -7.10
C ASN A 388 -8.18 15.88 -6.64
N MET A 389 -7.56 14.80 -7.12
CA MET A 389 -7.90 13.46 -6.66
C MET A 389 -7.70 13.30 -5.15
N ILE A 390 -6.53 13.66 -4.62
CA ILE A 390 -6.28 13.59 -3.17
C ILE A 390 -7.18 14.59 -2.43
N LYS A 391 -7.36 15.80 -2.99
CA LYS A 391 -8.22 16.85 -2.44
C LYS A 391 -9.62 16.35 -2.17
N ASP A 392 -10.22 15.74 -3.19
CA ASP A 392 -11.63 15.37 -3.20
C ASP A 392 -11.92 14.04 -2.50
N SER A 393 -10.93 13.16 -2.40
CA SER A 393 -11.06 11.84 -1.75
C SER A 393 -10.65 11.82 -0.28
N ILE A 394 -9.63 12.60 0.10
CA ILE A 394 -9.00 12.53 1.43
C ILE A 394 -9.13 13.86 2.18
N PHE A 395 -9.06 15.00 1.48
CA PHE A 395 -8.90 16.33 2.09
C PHE A 395 -10.16 17.20 2.09
N LYS A 396 -11.34 16.60 1.91
CA LYS A 396 -12.64 17.29 1.82
C LYS A 396 -13.17 17.80 3.18
N SER A 397 -12.32 18.51 3.92
CA SER A 397 -12.49 18.79 5.36
C SER A 397 -11.79 20.07 5.84
N GLY A 398 -11.23 20.90 4.94
CA GLY A 398 -10.57 22.17 5.30
C GLY A 398 -9.06 22.08 5.55
N ILE A 399 -8.44 20.92 5.29
CA ILE A 399 -6.99 20.71 5.44
C ILE A 399 -6.13 21.53 4.44
N LEU A 400 -6.72 22.15 3.41
CA LEU A 400 -5.96 22.93 2.41
C LEU A 400 -5.15 24.08 3.04
N ASP A 401 -5.64 24.67 4.12
CA ASP A 401 -4.92 25.68 4.93
C ASP A 401 -3.67 25.10 5.64
N TYR A 402 -3.50 23.79 5.64
CA TYR A 402 -2.34 23.06 6.16
C TYR A 402 -1.52 22.41 5.03
N VAL A 403 -1.89 22.61 3.76
CA VAL A 403 -1.14 22.09 2.61
C VAL A 403 -0.13 23.13 2.14
N THR A 404 1.14 22.74 2.02
CA THR A 404 2.15 23.54 1.33
C THR A 404 2.67 22.79 0.11
N ILE A 405 2.71 23.48 -1.02
CA ILE A 405 3.24 22.92 -2.26
C ILE A 405 4.77 22.99 -2.21
N VAL A 406 5.43 21.85 -2.32
CA VAL A 406 6.90 21.77 -2.36
C VAL A 406 7.35 21.56 -3.79
N ARG A 407 7.90 22.62 -4.39
CA ARG A 407 8.45 22.59 -5.75
C ARG A 407 9.90 22.15 -5.72
N THR A 408 10.14 20.92 -6.19
CA THR A 408 11.48 20.33 -6.24
C THR A 408 12.20 20.65 -7.57
N LYS A 409 13.51 20.34 -7.62
CA LYS A 409 14.38 20.57 -8.79
C LYS A 409 14.43 22.03 -9.25
N PHE A 410 14.33 22.98 -8.32
CA PHE A 410 14.48 24.41 -8.63
C PHE A 410 15.85 24.92 -8.18
N SER A 411 16.82 24.94 -9.09
CA SER A 411 18.21 25.33 -8.80
C SER A 411 18.34 26.72 -8.14
N ASN A 412 17.48 27.67 -8.51
CA ASN A 412 17.45 29.03 -7.97
C ASN A 412 16.73 29.15 -6.60
N PHE A 413 16.43 28.05 -5.91
CA PHE A 413 15.64 28.05 -4.66
C PHE A 413 16.23 28.90 -3.52
N ARG A 414 17.51 29.26 -3.59
CA ARG A 414 18.20 30.14 -2.64
C ARG A 414 17.88 31.62 -2.85
N ASN A 415 17.41 32.00 -4.05
CA ASN A 415 17.07 33.36 -4.39
C ASN A 415 15.56 33.57 -4.22
N LYS A 416 15.19 34.44 -3.26
CA LYS A 416 13.78 34.72 -2.95
C LYS A 416 13.03 35.36 -4.12
N GLY A 417 13.66 36.30 -4.83
CA GLY A 417 13.04 36.97 -6.00
C GLY A 417 12.79 36.01 -7.17
N GLU A 418 13.67 35.04 -7.37
CA GLU A 418 13.45 33.97 -8.37
C GLU A 418 12.30 33.05 -7.96
N CYS A 419 12.18 32.72 -6.67
CA CYS A 419 11.04 31.94 -6.15
C CYS A 419 9.71 32.69 -6.34
N GLU A 420 9.68 33.99 -6.04
CA GLU A 420 8.50 34.85 -6.22
C GLU A 420 8.12 34.99 -7.69
N THR A 421 9.11 35.16 -8.57
CA THR A 421 8.90 35.24 -10.02
C THR A 421 8.32 33.94 -10.56
N ASP A 422 8.85 32.80 -10.12
CA ASP A 422 8.34 31.49 -10.50
C ASP A 422 6.91 31.26 -10.00
N MET A 423 6.57 31.65 -8.75
CA MET A 423 5.18 31.60 -8.26
C MET A 423 4.24 32.43 -9.11
N LYS A 424 4.64 33.65 -9.48
CA LYS A 424 3.82 34.52 -10.34
C LYS A 424 3.56 33.85 -11.69
N LYS A 425 4.61 33.30 -12.33
CA LYS A 425 4.49 32.59 -13.61
C LYS A 425 3.59 31.36 -13.50
N MET A 426 3.68 30.58 -12.43
CA MET A 426 2.80 29.41 -12.24
C MET A 426 1.33 29.81 -12.14
N ARG A 427 1.00 30.94 -11.49
CA ARG A 427 -0.38 31.47 -11.42
C ARG A 427 -0.88 31.97 -12.77
N GLU A 428 -0.01 32.56 -13.58
CA GLU A 428 -0.37 33.10 -14.91
C GLU A 428 -0.54 32.00 -15.97
N GLU A 429 0.08 30.83 -15.78
CA GLU A 429 0.06 29.73 -16.74
C GLU A 429 -1.32 29.08 -16.91
N ASN A 430 -2.06 28.89 -15.82
CA ASN A 430 -3.35 28.20 -15.83
C ASN A 430 -4.22 28.58 -14.62
N GLU A 431 -5.51 28.85 -14.84
CA GLU A 431 -6.45 29.23 -13.79
C GLU A 431 -6.60 28.16 -12.69
N LEU A 432 -6.57 26.87 -13.04
CA LEU A 432 -6.63 25.78 -12.06
C LEU A 432 -5.37 25.71 -11.20
N ILE A 433 -4.20 26.01 -11.78
CA ILE A 433 -2.94 26.08 -11.02
C ILE A 433 -3.01 27.27 -10.06
N ALA A 434 -3.52 28.42 -10.51
CA ALA A 434 -3.72 29.58 -9.65
C ALA A 434 -4.66 29.27 -8.48
N GLU A 435 -5.78 28.58 -8.73
CA GLU A 435 -6.73 28.16 -7.70
C GLU A 435 -6.08 27.23 -6.66
N ILE A 436 -5.32 26.23 -7.11
CA ILE A 436 -4.60 25.32 -6.20
C ILE A 436 -3.56 26.08 -5.36
N ILE A 437 -2.74 26.93 -5.98
CA ILE A 437 -1.72 27.71 -5.28
C ILE A 437 -2.35 28.65 -4.25
N ASN A 438 -3.48 29.27 -4.58
CA ASN A 438 -4.13 30.25 -3.71
C ASN A 438 -4.97 29.61 -2.60
N SER A 439 -5.41 28.35 -2.77
CA SER A 439 -6.11 27.58 -1.73
C SER A 439 -5.17 26.88 -0.75
N CYS A 440 -3.89 26.74 -1.10
CA CYS A 440 -2.87 26.16 -0.23
C CYS A 440 -2.18 27.22 0.64
N ASN A 441 -1.60 26.77 1.75
CA ASN A 441 -0.76 27.54 2.65
C ASN A 441 0.66 27.77 2.08
N GLY A 442 0.73 28.29 0.85
CA GLY A 442 1.95 28.72 0.19
C GLY A 442 2.71 27.65 -0.61
N VAL A 443 3.81 28.10 -1.22
CA VAL A 443 4.71 27.31 -2.05
C VAL A 443 6.16 27.47 -1.57
N ILE A 444 6.86 26.36 -1.39
CA ILE A 444 8.29 26.34 -1.06
C ILE A 444 9.07 25.73 -2.21
N HIS A 445 10.06 26.47 -2.71
CA HIS A 445 11.04 25.96 -3.66
C HIS A 445 12.22 25.33 -2.95
N VAL A 446 12.60 24.13 -3.40
CA VAL A 446 13.76 23.37 -2.90
C VAL A 446 14.53 22.72 -4.05
N ASP A 447 15.76 22.33 -3.76
CA ASP A 447 16.56 21.51 -4.66
C ASP A 447 17.27 20.42 -3.86
N ASN A 448 16.88 19.18 -4.12
CA ASN A 448 17.32 17.99 -3.40
C ASN A 448 18.06 17.03 -4.34
N PRO A 449 19.20 17.43 -4.93
CA PRO A 449 19.93 16.62 -5.90
C PRO A 449 20.47 15.32 -5.28
N PRO A 450 20.74 14.26 -6.07
CA PRO A 450 21.19 12.97 -5.56
C PRO A 450 22.56 13.05 -4.86
N ILE A 451 22.72 12.32 -3.75
CA ILE A 451 24.01 12.20 -3.02
C ILE A 451 24.63 10.80 -3.10
N ASN A 452 23.88 9.82 -3.61
CA ASN A 452 24.36 8.46 -3.86
C ASN A 452 24.57 8.29 -5.36
N ILE A 453 25.60 8.96 -5.88
CA ILE A 453 26.00 8.89 -7.29
C ILE A 453 27.16 7.88 -7.39
N ILE A 454 27.20 7.10 -8.46
CA ILE A 454 28.31 6.16 -8.72
C ILE A 454 29.56 6.98 -9.08
N GLU A 455 30.67 6.71 -8.40
CA GLU A 455 31.98 7.25 -8.77
C GLU A 455 32.48 6.48 -10.00
N GLU A 456 32.69 7.19 -11.12
CA GLU A 456 33.30 6.64 -12.32
C GLU A 456 34.82 6.86 -12.27
N GLU A 457 35.61 5.98 -12.89
CA GLU A 457 37.08 5.95 -12.77
C GLU A 457 37.78 7.26 -13.23
N ASP A 458 37.07 8.14 -13.95
CA ASP A 458 37.56 9.42 -14.48
C ASP A 458 36.68 10.65 -14.07
N ASP A 459 35.89 10.56 -12.98
CA ASP A 459 35.01 11.65 -12.53
C ASP A 459 35.72 12.63 -11.57
N ASP A 460 36.55 13.51 -12.13
CA ASP A 460 37.42 14.45 -11.40
C ASP A 460 36.65 15.43 -10.48
N ASP A 461 35.36 15.69 -10.74
CA ASP A 461 34.52 16.61 -9.97
C ASP A 461 33.51 15.90 -9.05
N TYR A 462 33.55 14.57 -8.96
CA TYR A 462 32.64 13.74 -8.16
C TYR A 462 32.48 14.26 -6.73
N LYS A 463 33.60 14.48 -6.03
CA LYS A 463 33.59 14.92 -4.62
C LYS A 463 32.98 16.31 -4.46
N ASP A 464 33.26 17.21 -5.38
CA ASP A 464 32.74 18.57 -5.36
C ASP A 464 31.24 18.58 -5.64
N ARG A 465 30.76 17.79 -6.60
CA ARG A 465 29.33 17.59 -6.86
C ARG A 465 28.60 17.03 -5.64
N ILE A 466 29.13 16.00 -4.99
CA ILE A 466 28.53 15.44 -3.78
C ILE A 466 28.48 16.48 -2.64
N LEU A 467 29.54 17.28 -2.47
CA LEU A 467 29.59 18.35 -1.48
C LEU A 467 28.54 19.44 -1.77
N VAL A 468 28.45 19.90 -3.01
CA VAL A 468 27.43 20.86 -3.47
C VAL A 468 26.02 20.32 -3.24
N ASN A 469 25.78 19.05 -3.55
CA ASN A 469 24.48 18.40 -3.38
C ASN A 469 24.09 18.27 -1.90
N LYS A 470 25.04 17.90 -1.02
CA LYS A 470 24.83 17.90 0.44
C LYS A 470 24.49 19.29 0.97
N ASN A 471 25.19 20.33 0.49
CA ASN A 471 24.92 21.71 0.86
C ASN A 471 23.57 22.22 0.35
N ALA A 472 23.14 21.79 -0.84
CA ALA A 472 21.80 22.05 -1.35
C ALA A 472 20.72 21.42 -0.47
N ARG A 473 20.82 20.12 -0.19
CA ARG A 473 19.91 19.39 0.70
C ARG A 473 19.83 20.03 2.09
N LYS A 474 20.97 20.42 2.71
CA LYS A 474 20.99 21.09 4.02
C LYS A 474 20.25 22.43 4.00
N LYS A 475 20.40 23.22 2.93
CA LYS A 475 19.67 24.49 2.76
C LYS A 475 18.18 24.28 2.50
N SER A 476 17.82 23.28 1.70
CA SER A 476 16.42 22.90 1.49
C SER A 476 15.76 22.42 2.78
N ARG A 477 16.44 21.58 3.57
CA ARG A 477 15.97 21.14 4.90
C ARG A 477 15.63 22.34 5.78
N LYS A 478 16.59 23.26 5.96
CA LYS A 478 16.39 24.46 6.77
C LYS A 478 15.20 25.29 6.26
N LYS A 479 15.12 25.53 4.96
CA LYS A 479 14.04 26.34 4.36
C LYS A 479 12.65 25.74 4.63
N VAL A 480 12.50 24.41 4.51
CA VAL A 480 11.22 23.74 4.77
C VAL A 480 10.88 23.76 6.26
N LEU A 481 11.83 23.45 7.14
CA LEU A 481 11.57 23.40 8.59
C LEU A 481 11.33 24.80 9.19
N ASP A 482 12.04 25.83 8.74
CA ASP A 482 11.82 27.22 9.17
C ASP A 482 10.40 27.68 8.77
N ASP A 483 9.96 27.41 7.52
CA ASP A 483 8.60 27.72 7.05
C ASP A 483 7.51 26.99 7.85
N LEU A 484 7.72 25.70 8.15
CA LEU A 484 6.81 24.93 8.99
C LEU A 484 6.70 25.51 10.42
N GLU A 485 7.80 26.01 10.98
CA GLU A 485 7.77 26.64 12.30
C GLU A 485 7.04 27.99 12.31
N GLU A 486 7.21 28.81 11.26
CA GLU A 486 6.51 30.10 11.11
C GLU A 486 4.99 29.94 11.05
N LYS A 487 4.50 28.82 10.51
CA LYS A 487 3.07 28.52 10.33
C LYS A 487 2.32 28.07 11.59
N ASN A 488 2.95 28.17 12.76
CA ASN A 488 2.35 27.95 14.08
C ASN A 488 1.58 26.62 14.22
N MET A 489 2.28 25.50 13.96
CA MET A 489 1.76 24.11 13.96
C MET A 489 1.26 23.57 15.33
N ASP A 490 0.76 24.42 16.22
CA ASP A 490 0.36 24.00 17.55
C ASP A 490 -1.04 23.37 17.60
N GLU A 491 -1.84 23.57 16.56
CA GLU A 491 -3.12 22.90 16.33
C GLU A 491 -2.96 21.74 15.33
N HIS A 492 -3.64 20.63 15.62
CA HIS A 492 -3.68 19.45 14.77
C HIS A 492 -4.98 19.46 13.97
N PHE A 493 -4.87 19.35 12.66
CA PHE A 493 -5.97 18.88 11.84
C PHE A 493 -6.22 17.39 12.16
N LYS A 494 -7.27 17.11 12.93
CA LYS A 494 -7.67 15.73 13.22
C LYS A 494 -8.42 15.16 12.03
N SER A 495 -7.87 14.10 11.46
CA SER A 495 -8.51 13.38 10.37
C SER A 495 -9.69 12.56 10.89
N GLU A 496 -10.54 12.14 9.95
CA GLU A 496 -11.67 11.26 10.21
C GLU A 496 -11.20 9.84 10.56
N ASN A 497 -12.06 9.04 11.19
CA ASN A 497 -11.73 7.64 11.46
C ASN A 497 -11.57 6.84 10.15
N TRP A 498 -11.00 5.63 10.24
CA TRP A 498 -10.75 4.79 9.06
C TRP A 498 -12.00 4.58 8.20
N ASP A 499 -13.11 4.20 8.83
CA ASP A 499 -14.33 3.82 8.11
C ASP A 499 -14.89 5.00 7.32
N VAL A 500 -14.88 6.20 7.90
CA VAL A 500 -15.32 7.44 7.23
C VAL A 500 -14.36 7.81 6.10
N LEU A 501 -13.04 7.72 6.32
CA LEU A 501 -12.05 8.02 5.29
C LEU A 501 -12.13 7.04 4.11
N CYS A 502 -12.29 5.75 4.40
CA CYS A 502 -12.50 4.71 3.39
C CYS A 502 -13.80 4.93 2.62
N ASN A 503 -14.90 5.28 3.31
CA ASN A 503 -16.17 5.62 2.64
C ASN A 503 -16.01 6.79 1.68
N LYS A 504 -15.29 7.85 2.05
CA LYS A 504 -15.04 9.00 1.17
C LYS A 504 -14.18 8.66 -0.04
N ILE A 505 -13.14 7.84 0.15
CA ILE A 505 -12.32 7.34 -0.96
C ILE A 505 -13.21 6.54 -1.93
N VAL A 506 -14.03 5.65 -1.41
CA VAL A 506 -14.95 4.83 -2.21
C VAL A 506 -16.00 5.69 -2.93
N GLU A 507 -16.60 6.69 -2.27
CA GLU A 507 -17.53 7.64 -2.89
C GLU A 507 -16.87 8.44 -4.00
N TYR A 508 -15.65 8.94 -3.79
CA TYR A 508 -14.89 9.65 -4.81
C TYR A 508 -14.66 8.79 -6.04
N ILE A 509 -14.29 7.52 -5.85
CA ILE A 509 -14.07 6.55 -6.94
C ILE A 509 -15.37 6.32 -7.73
N ARG A 510 -16.51 6.15 -7.03
CA ARG A 510 -17.83 5.98 -7.66
C ARG A 510 -18.24 7.22 -8.48
N ASN A 511 -18.10 8.41 -7.90
CA ASN A 511 -18.59 9.65 -8.51
C ASN A 511 -17.79 10.09 -9.74
N ASN A 512 -16.51 9.72 -9.83
CA ASN A 512 -15.65 10.15 -10.93
C ASN A 512 -15.54 9.13 -12.07
N ASN A 513 -16.34 8.04 -12.03
CA ASN A 513 -16.31 6.97 -13.05
C ASN A 513 -14.87 6.54 -13.38
N LEU A 514 -13.98 6.50 -12.38
CA LEU A 514 -12.56 6.20 -12.57
C LEU A 514 -12.31 4.73 -12.97
N GLN A 515 -13.36 3.95 -13.16
CA GLN A 515 -13.50 2.93 -14.19
C GLN A 515 -14.99 2.80 -14.56
N GLU A 516 -15.29 2.61 -15.85
CA GLU A 516 -16.57 2.11 -16.35
C GLU A 516 -17.01 0.85 -15.56
N LEU A 517 -17.81 0.97 -14.50
CA LEU A 517 -18.29 -0.20 -13.76
C LEU A 517 -19.71 0.00 -13.22
N GLU A 518 -20.56 -0.97 -13.54
CA GLU A 518 -21.81 -1.26 -12.85
C GLU A 518 -21.53 -1.45 -11.35
N ILE A 519 -21.99 -0.50 -10.53
CA ILE A 519 -21.93 -0.59 -9.07
C ILE A 519 -22.95 -1.63 -8.62
N ASP A 520 -22.50 -2.56 -7.77
CA ASP A 520 -23.32 -3.59 -7.14
C ASP A 520 -24.51 -2.94 -6.38
N PRO A 521 -25.78 -3.31 -6.67
CA PRO A 521 -26.96 -2.75 -6.01
C PRO A 521 -26.95 -2.88 -4.47
N ASP A 522 -26.24 -3.87 -3.93
CA ASP A 522 -26.17 -4.09 -2.48
C ASP A 522 -25.14 -3.16 -1.79
N ILE A 523 -24.18 -2.62 -2.56
CA ILE A 523 -23.29 -1.55 -2.10
C ILE A 523 -24.04 -0.21 -2.00
N LEU A 524 -25.01 0.01 -2.88
CA LEU A 524 -25.95 1.14 -2.82
C LEU A 524 -26.86 1.05 -1.58
N LYS A 525 -27.34 -0.14 -1.23
CA LYS A 525 -28.13 -0.35 -0.01
C LYS A 525 -27.37 -0.08 1.28
N LEU A 526 -26.08 -0.44 1.36
CA LEU A 526 -25.26 -0.16 2.54
C LEU A 526 -25.02 1.36 2.74
N SER A 527 -24.97 2.16 1.66
CA SER A 527 -24.96 3.62 1.77
C SER A 527 -26.33 4.21 2.15
N GLU A 528 -27.43 3.58 1.72
CA GLU A 528 -28.78 4.02 2.11
C GLU A 528 -29.10 3.69 3.58
N GLU A 529 -28.66 2.53 4.09
CA GLU A 529 -28.83 2.15 5.50
C GLU A 529 -28.00 3.03 6.45
N ALA A 530 -26.84 3.52 6.01
CA ALA A 530 -26.04 4.48 6.78
C ALA A 530 -26.67 5.90 6.84
N CYS A 531 -27.50 6.26 5.86
CA CYS A 531 -28.29 7.50 5.87
C CYS A 531 -29.55 7.43 6.74
N LEU A 532 -29.89 6.26 7.29
CA LEU A 532 -31.07 6.06 8.15
C LEU A 532 -30.75 6.00 9.65
N ILE A 533 -29.50 6.28 10.06
CA ILE A 533 -29.10 6.43 11.47
C ILE A 533 -28.52 7.84 11.74
N LEU A 534 -29.24 8.85 11.26
CA LEU A 534 -29.29 10.22 11.80
C LEU A 534 -30.78 10.61 11.88
#